data_AF-A0A1G6HQR2-F1
#
_entry.id   AF-A0A1G6HQR2-F1
#
_cell.length_a   1.000
_cell.length_b   1.000
_cell.length_c   1.000
_cell.angle_alpha   90.00
_cell.angle_beta   90.00
_cell.angle_gamma   90.00
#
_symmetry.space_group_name_H-M   'P 1'
#
loop_
_entity.id
_entity.type
_entity.pdbx_description
1 polymer ?
#
loop_
_entity_poly.entity_id
_entity_poly.type
_entity_poly.pdbx_seq_one_letter_code
_entity_poly.pdbx_strand_id
1 'polypeptide(L)'
;MCVDDVHSGIALLESLVGGDIMSERINLLQGLRYPTPEEFRKLGVALADSWEQIRFEEIGDRHEEDFFDMFRNIELGNLYREFNGRVFNTEVAYKLVVFFYNRGIPDEPWFQSPGKDGRSTDYFPRFTEDVHFVNHFWFYHYADSFYSQFQGIVDFLYHVIKVKYDFDVKKNIGLQRVISFKLEEVEPELEKVLQDYRKKNSL
;
A
#
# COMPACT_ATOMS: atom_id res chain seq x y z
N MET A 1 -19.56 -5.91 2.35
CA MET A 1 -19.47 -5.73 0.90
C MET A 1 -19.95 -7.03 0.28
N CYS A 2 -21.16 -7.07 -0.27
CA CYS A 2 -21.77 -8.31 -0.74
C CYS A 2 -21.22 -8.66 -2.14
N VAL A 3 -21.16 -9.95 -2.49
CA VAL A 3 -20.72 -10.43 -3.81
C VAL A 3 -21.57 -9.80 -4.94
N ASP A 4 -22.83 -9.51 -4.64
CA ASP A 4 -23.78 -8.85 -5.55
C ASP A 4 -23.41 -7.40 -5.87
N ASP A 5 -22.76 -6.68 -4.95
CA ASP A 5 -22.31 -5.30 -5.16
C ASP A 5 -21.11 -5.26 -6.13
N VAL A 6 -20.24 -6.26 -6.05
CA VAL A 6 -19.07 -6.41 -6.94
C VAL A 6 -19.53 -6.77 -8.36
N HIS A 7 -20.49 -7.70 -8.49
CA HIS A 7 -21.05 -8.06 -9.79
C HIS A 7 -21.83 -6.91 -10.45
N SER A 8 -22.56 -6.13 -9.66
CA SER A 8 -23.27 -4.94 -10.14
C SER A 8 -22.29 -3.85 -10.60
N GLY A 9 -21.17 -3.68 -9.89
CA GLY A 9 -20.09 -2.77 -10.28
C GLY A 9 -19.41 -3.19 -11.59
N ILE A 10 -19.16 -4.49 -11.78
CA ILE A 10 -18.59 -5.03 -13.02
C ILE A 10 -19.55 -4.82 -14.20
N ALA A 11 -20.85 -5.12 -14.03
CA ALA A 11 -21.85 -4.92 -15.07
C ALA A 11 -22.01 -3.44 -15.48
N LEU A 12 -21.90 -2.52 -14.52
CA LEU A 12 -21.91 -1.07 -14.81
C LEU A 12 -20.69 -0.66 -15.64
N LEU A 13 -19.49 -1.15 -15.28
CA LEU A 13 -18.26 -0.90 -16.03
C LEU A 13 -18.34 -1.49 -17.45
N GLU A 14 -18.87 -2.70 -17.61
CA GLU A 14 -19.08 -3.33 -18.91
C GLU A 14 -20.08 -2.54 -19.78
N SER A 15 -21.15 -2.00 -19.19
CA SER A 15 -22.14 -1.19 -19.91
C SER A 15 -21.59 0.18 -20.36
N LEU A 16 -20.68 0.77 -19.59
CA LEU A 16 -20.00 2.03 -19.93
C LEU A 16 -18.92 1.83 -21.00
N VAL A 17 -18.35 0.62 -21.09
CA VAL A 17 -17.33 0.24 -22.08
C VAL A 17 -17.96 -0.26 -23.38
N GLY A 18 -19.22 -0.71 -23.37
CA GLY A 18 -19.93 -1.28 -24.53
C GLY A 18 -20.40 -0.28 -25.61
N GLY A 19 -20.22 1.03 -25.42
CA GLY A 19 -20.55 2.04 -26.42
C GLY A 19 -19.36 2.41 -27.29
N ASP A 20 -19.30 1.92 -28.53
CA ASP A 20 -18.65 2.46 -29.75
C ASP A 20 -17.22 3.05 -29.68
N ILE A 21 -16.46 2.80 -28.62
CA ILE A 21 -15.06 3.26 -28.45
C ILE A 21 -14.10 2.04 -28.41
N MET A 22 -14.48 0.91 -29.03
CA MET A 22 -13.80 -0.40 -28.85
C MET A 22 -13.51 -1.15 -30.15
N SER A 23 -12.91 -0.52 -31.16
CA SER A 23 -12.26 -1.29 -32.24
C SER A 23 -10.76 -1.56 -31.99
N GLU A 24 -10.15 -0.97 -30.95
CA GLU A 24 -8.69 -1.12 -30.65
C GLU A 24 -8.37 -1.16 -29.14
N ARG A 25 -9.24 -1.71 -28.27
CA ARG A 25 -8.95 -1.72 -26.83
C ARG A 25 -8.34 -3.03 -26.35
N ILE A 26 -7.11 -2.91 -25.85
CA ILE A 26 -6.43 -3.89 -25.02
C ILE A 26 -7.36 -4.30 -23.87
N ASN A 27 -7.75 -5.58 -23.82
CA ASN A 27 -8.64 -6.09 -22.80
C ASN A 27 -7.88 -6.30 -21.48
N LEU A 28 -7.84 -5.25 -20.66
CA LEU A 28 -7.14 -5.22 -19.36
C LEU A 28 -7.58 -6.34 -18.40
N LEU A 29 -8.84 -6.77 -18.50
CA LEU A 29 -9.42 -7.82 -17.65
C LEU A 29 -9.02 -9.22 -18.12
N GLN A 30 -8.95 -9.47 -19.43
CA GLN A 30 -8.43 -10.74 -19.97
C GLN A 30 -6.93 -10.90 -19.73
N GLY A 31 -6.21 -9.79 -19.60
CA GLY A 31 -4.78 -9.76 -19.28
C GLY A 31 -4.45 -9.86 -17.78
N LEU A 32 -5.44 -9.68 -16.89
CA LEU A 32 -5.23 -9.77 -15.45
C LEU A 32 -4.86 -11.20 -15.05
N ARG A 33 -3.68 -11.35 -14.45
CA ARG A 33 -3.20 -12.62 -13.90
C ARG A 33 -2.78 -12.42 -12.46
N TYR A 34 -3.00 -13.44 -11.65
CA TYR A 34 -2.52 -13.49 -10.27
C TYR A 34 -1.37 -14.50 -10.16
N PRO A 35 -0.41 -14.28 -9.25
CA PRO A 35 0.59 -15.27 -8.93
C PRO A 35 -0.07 -16.53 -8.36
N THR A 36 0.49 -17.69 -8.68
CA THR A 36 0.17 -18.93 -8.00
C THR A 36 0.56 -18.85 -6.51
N PRO A 37 0.00 -19.70 -5.64
CA PRO A 37 0.38 -19.72 -4.23
C PRO A 37 1.87 -19.97 -3.98
N GLU A 38 2.57 -20.65 -4.89
CA GLU A 38 4.01 -20.88 -4.80
C GLU A 38 4.82 -19.64 -5.22
N GLU A 39 4.45 -19.00 -6.34
CA GLU A 39 5.05 -17.73 -6.75
C GLU A 39 4.84 -16.66 -5.70
N PHE A 40 3.63 -16.56 -5.13
CA PHE A 40 3.30 -15.57 -4.10
C PHE A 40 4.18 -15.70 -2.86
N ARG A 41 4.55 -16.92 -2.47
CA ARG A 41 5.49 -17.18 -1.36
C ARG A 41 6.93 -16.78 -1.69
N LYS A 42 7.33 -16.83 -2.96
CA LYS A 42 8.66 -16.43 -3.42
C LYS A 42 8.78 -14.92 -3.62
N LEU A 43 7.66 -14.24 -3.87
CA LEU A 43 7.63 -12.78 -3.99
C LEU A 43 7.91 -12.11 -2.64
N GLY A 44 8.77 -11.10 -2.65
CA GLY A 44 9.04 -10.28 -1.47
C GLY A 44 9.83 -10.95 -0.34
N VAL A 45 10.44 -12.12 -0.58
CA VAL A 45 11.30 -12.83 0.40
C VAL A 45 12.41 -11.93 0.95
N ALA A 46 12.97 -11.05 0.11
CA ALA A 46 14.00 -10.11 0.52
C ALA A 46 13.55 -9.11 1.61
N LEU A 47 12.24 -8.90 1.78
CA LEU A 47 11.67 -7.99 2.77
C LEU A 47 10.86 -8.72 3.85
N ALA A 48 10.86 -10.06 3.88
CA ALA A 48 10.04 -10.82 4.83
C ALA A 48 10.32 -10.41 6.28
N ASP A 49 11.61 -10.32 6.66
CA ASP A 49 12.02 -9.90 8.00
C ASP A 49 11.57 -8.46 8.31
N SER A 50 11.61 -7.56 7.32
CA SER A 50 11.16 -6.19 7.49
C SER A 50 9.65 -6.11 7.73
N TRP A 51 8.85 -6.93 7.05
CA TRP A 51 7.40 -6.97 7.25
C TRP A 51 7.04 -7.48 8.65
N GLU A 52 7.73 -8.51 9.14
CA GLU A 52 7.52 -9.03 10.49
C GLU A 52 7.93 -8.04 11.57
N GLN A 53 9.06 -7.32 11.39
CA GLN A 53 9.52 -6.32 12.36
C GLN A 53 8.56 -5.14 12.54
N ILE A 54 7.72 -4.85 11.55
CA ILE A 54 6.77 -3.74 11.63
C ILE A 54 5.52 -4.16 12.43
N ARG A 55 5.16 -5.45 12.46
CA ARG A 55 3.94 -5.93 13.12
C ARG A 55 4.03 -5.75 14.63
N PHE A 56 2.91 -5.37 15.25
CA PHE A 56 2.79 -5.40 16.70
C PHE A 56 2.54 -6.81 17.20
N GLU A 57 3.19 -7.19 18.30
CA GLU A 57 2.84 -8.40 19.04
C GLU A 57 1.45 -8.24 19.66
N GLU A 58 0.66 -9.32 19.66
CA GLU A 58 -0.64 -9.30 20.34
C GLU A 58 -0.45 -9.01 21.83
N ILE A 59 -1.29 -8.11 22.35
CA ILE A 59 -1.34 -7.85 23.78
C ILE A 59 -2.01 -9.07 24.41
N GLY A 60 -1.21 -9.96 25.01
CA GLY A 60 -1.73 -11.08 25.78
C GLY A 60 -2.54 -10.62 27.01
N ASP A 61 -3.22 -11.56 27.67
CA ASP A 61 -4.00 -11.28 28.88
C ASP A 61 -3.10 -10.69 29.97
N ARG A 62 -3.21 -9.38 30.20
CA ARG A 62 -2.55 -8.71 31.33
C ARG A 62 -3.53 -8.70 32.48
N HIS A 63 -3.04 -9.02 33.68
CA HIS A 63 -3.79 -8.74 34.91
C HIS A 63 -3.83 -7.23 35.10
N GLU A 64 -5.00 -6.63 34.89
CA GLU A 64 -5.21 -5.19 35.01
C GLU A 64 -5.72 -4.84 36.40
N GLU A 65 -5.10 -3.83 37.01
CA GLU A 65 -5.44 -3.36 38.35
C GLU A 65 -6.57 -2.32 38.33
N ASP A 66 -6.80 -1.63 37.19
CA ASP A 66 -7.79 -0.57 37.01
C ASP A 66 -8.69 -0.77 35.76
N PHE A 67 -9.96 -0.37 35.89
CA PHE A 67 -10.97 -0.41 34.85
C PHE A 67 -10.61 0.47 33.65
N PHE A 68 -10.01 1.65 33.88
CA PHE A 68 -9.59 2.52 32.76
C PHE A 68 -8.43 1.93 31.96
N ASP A 69 -7.52 1.24 32.64
CA ASP A 69 -6.43 0.51 31.98
C ASP A 69 -6.96 -0.66 31.15
N MET A 70 -8.02 -1.33 31.62
CA MET A 70 -8.73 -2.36 30.85
C MET A 70 -9.28 -1.86 29.53
N PHE A 71 -10.04 -0.75 29.52
CA PHE A 71 -10.58 -0.22 28.26
C PHE A 71 -9.47 0.21 27.30
N ARG A 72 -8.41 0.81 27.83
CA ARG A 72 -7.26 1.24 27.03
C ARG A 72 -6.53 0.05 26.40
N ASN A 73 -6.32 -1.04 27.14
CA ASN A 73 -5.67 -2.23 26.61
C ASN A 73 -6.54 -2.97 25.59
N ILE A 74 -7.86 -3.02 25.79
CA ILE A 74 -8.81 -3.54 24.78
C ILE A 74 -8.74 -2.69 23.50
N GLU A 75 -8.75 -1.36 23.63
CA GLU A 75 -8.62 -0.45 22.50
C GLU A 75 -7.28 -0.65 21.78
N LEU A 76 -6.17 -0.69 22.51
CA LEU A 76 -4.84 -0.95 21.96
C LEU A 76 -4.74 -2.30 21.25
N GLY A 77 -5.31 -3.37 21.83
CA GLY A 77 -5.33 -4.69 21.20
C GLY A 77 -6.10 -4.69 19.87
N ASN A 78 -7.22 -3.97 19.80
CA ASN A 78 -7.96 -3.76 18.56
C ASN A 78 -7.12 -2.97 17.53
N LEU A 79 -6.48 -1.89 17.97
CA LEU A 79 -5.63 -1.05 17.11
C LEU A 79 -4.43 -1.83 16.57
N TYR A 80 -3.80 -2.70 17.39
CA TYR A 80 -2.68 -3.54 16.95
C TYR A 80 -3.12 -4.54 15.88
N ARG A 81 -4.28 -5.19 16.05
CA ARG A 81 -4.86 -6.08 15.02
C ARG A 81 -5.16 -5.32 13.72
N GLU A 82 -5.75 -4.13 13.82
CA GLU A 82 -6.03 -3.31 12.63
C GLU A 82 -4.74 -2.88 11.93
N PHE A 83 -3.74 -2.44 12.69
CA PHE A 83 -2.43 -2.07 12.17
C PHE A 83 -1.76 -3.25 11.44
N ASN A 84 -1.74 -4.44 12.06
CA ASN A 84 -1.18 -5.65 11.45
C ASN A 84 -1.92 -6.06 10.18
N GLY A 85 -3.23 -5.86 10.11
CA GLY A 85 -4.02 -6.05 8.90
C GLY A 85 -3.62 -5.08 7.78
N ARG A 86 -3.35 -3.80 8.12
CA ARG A 86 -2.85 -2.81 7.15
C ARG A 86 -1.46 -3.16 6.64
N VAL A 87 -0.57 -3.62 7.52
CA VAL A 87 0.76 -4.13 7.17
C VAL A 87 0.64 -5.30 6.18
N PHE A 88 -0.22 -6.27 6.48
CA PHE A 88 -0.47 -7.42 5.59
C PHE A 88 -0.99 -6.99 4.22
N ASN A 89 -1.98 -6.08 4.17
CA ASN A 89 -2.53 -5.60 2.89
C ASN A 89 -1.45 -4.89 2.04
N THR A 90 -0.59 -4.10 2.70
CA THR A 90 0.51 -3.39 2.03
C THR A 90 1.57 -4.37 1.51
N GLU A 91 1.89 -5.41 2.27
CA GLU A 91 2.76 -6.51 1.86
C GLU A 91 2.20 -7.22 0.60
N VAL A 92 0.89 -7.50 0.58
CA VAL A 92 0.22 -8.09 -0.59
C VAL A 92 0.33 -7.16 -1.80
N ALA A 93 0.05 -5.87 -1.64
CA ALA A 93 0.19 -4.89 -2.72
C ALA A 93 1.63 -4.86 -3.27
N TYR A 94 2.63 -4.82 -2.39
CA TYR A 94 4.04 -4.89 -2.79
C TYR A 94 4.37 -6.16 -3.59
N LYS A 95 3.90 -7.33 -3.14
CA LYS A 95 4.10 -8.59 -3.88
C LYS A 95 3.50 -8.51 -5.28
N LEU A 96 2.33 -7.90 -5.43
CA LEU A 96 1.70 -7.71 -6.74
C LEU A 96 2.46 -6.72 -7.64
N VAL A 97 3.01 -5.64 -7.08
CA VAL A 97 3.95 -4.75 -7.81
C VAL A 97 5.11 -5.55 -8.39
N VAL A 98 5.80 -6.32 -7.54
CA VAL A 98 6.94 -7.14 -7.95
C VAL A 98 6.53 -8.19 -8.99
N PHE A 99 5.36 -8.78 -8.84
CA PHE A 99 4.83 -9.75 -9.80
C PHE A 99 4.67 -9.15 -11.21
N PHE A 100 4.00 -7.99 -11.34
CA PHE A 100 3.81 -7.37 -12.64
C PHE A 100 5.09 -6.77 -13.22
N TYR A 101 5.98 -6.28 -12.37
CA TYR A 101 7.32 -5.85 -12.79
C TYR A 101 8.13 -7.01 -13.40
N ASN A 102 8.18 -8.16 -12.72
CA ASN A 102 8.95 -9.34 -13.17
C ASN A 102 8.40 -9.97 -14.46
N ARG A 103 7.14 -9.70 -14.82
CA ARG A 103 6.55 -10.15 -16.09
C ARG A 103 7.01 -9.33 -17.30
N GLY A 104 7.79 -8.28 -17.07
CA GLY A 104 8.38 -7.47 -18.12
C GLY A 104 7.54 -6.24 -18.44
N ILE A 105 8.17 -5.09 -18.28
CA ILE A 105 7.71 -3.79 -18.75
C ILE A 105 8.90 -3.20 -19.52
N PRO A 106 8.84 -3.09 -20.86
CA PRO A 106 9.96 -2.61 -21.66
C PRO A 106 10.02 -1.08 -21.61
N ASP A 107 10.21 -0.53 -20.42
CA ASP A 107 10.16 0.90 -20.13
C ASP A 107 11.40 1.65 -20.64
N GLU A 108 12.51 0.94 -20.87
CA GLU A 108 13.74 1.53 -21.40
C GLU A 108 13.90 1.26 -22.91
N PRO A 109 14.15 2.29 -23.74
CA PRO A 109 14.09 3.70 -23.40
C PRO A 109 12.64 4.18 -23.30
N TRP A 110 12.38 5.11 -22.38
CA TRP A 110 11.03 5.63 -22.14
C TRP A 110 10.52 6.52 -23.27
N PHE A 111 11.45 7.06 -24.08
CA PHE A 111 11.16 7.78 -25.32
C PHE A 111 12.27 7.55 -26.36
N GLN A 112 11.95 7.80 -27.62
CA GLN A 112 12.93 7.89 -28.71
C GLN A 112 12.68 9.13 -29.57
N SER A 113 13.76 9.78 -30.03
CA SER A 113 13.73 10.87 -31.01
C SER A 113 14.89 10.71 -32.01
N PRO A 114 14.64 10.80 -33.33
CA PRO A 114 13.33 10.98 -33.96
C PRO A 114 12.41 9.77 -33.71
N GLY A 115 11.11 10.03 -33.63
CA GLY A 115 10.10 8.97 -33.55
C GLY A 115 10.01 8.20 -34.87
N LYS A 116 9.35 7.05 -34.83
CA LYS A 116 8.98 6.25 -36.01
C LYS A 116 7.95 7.02 -36.84
N ASP A 117 7.88 6.69 -38.12
CA ASP A 117 6.87 7.19 -39.06
C ASP A 117 6.75 8.73 -39.14
N GLY A 118 7.89 9.42 -39.02
CA GLY A 118 7.96 10.89 -39.14
C GLY A 118 7.53 11.66 -37.89
N ARG A 119 7.29 10.99 -36.76
CA ARG A 119 6.98 11.65 -35.48
C ARG A 119 8.24 12.26 -34.86
N SER A 120 8.07 13.36 -34.13
CA SER A 120 9.18 14.03 -33.43
C SER A 120 9.70 13.20 -32.24
N THR A 121 8.79 12.52 -31.53
CA THR A 121 9.09 11.72 -30.34
C THR A 121 8.05 10.62 -30.21
N ASP A 122 8.48 9.40 -29.91
CA ASP A 122 7.58 8.33 -29.46
C ASP A 122 7.86 8.01 -27.99
N TYR A 123 6.80 7.88 -27.21
CA TYR A 123 6.85 7.36 -25.83
C TYR A 123 6.63 5.85 -25.83
N PHE A 124 7.29 5.16 -24.90
CA PHE A 124 7.23 3.69 -24.77
C PHE A 124 7.47 2.94 -26.10
N PRO A 125 8.56 3.26 -26.84
CA PRO A 125 8.79 2.76 -28.20
C PRO A 125 8.94 1.25 -28.33
N ARG A 126 9.11 0.53 -27.21
CA ARG A 126 9.23 -0.93 -27.12
C ARG A 126 7.96 -1.63 -26.66
N PHE A 127 6.87 -0.90 -26.42
CA PHE A 127 5.58 -1.50 -26.10
C PHE A 127 4.90 -1.98 -27.39
N THR A 128 5.32 -3.16 -27.86
CA THR A 128 4.84 -3.75 -29.13
C THR A 128 3.73 -4.78 -28.96
N GLU A 129 3.55 -5.30 -27.75
CA GLU A 129 2.59 -6.36 -27.43
C GLU A 129 1.59 -5.86 -26.38
N ASP A 130 0.33 -6.27 -26.50
CA ASP A 130 -0.73 -5.94 -25.54
C ASP A 130 -0.36 -6.28 -24.10
N VAL A 131 0.40 -7.37 -23.90
CA VAL A 131 0.86 -7.81 -22.58
C VAL A 131 1.76 -6.77 -21.89
N HIS A 132 2.51 -5.97 -22.64
CA HIS A 132 3.35 -4.91 -22.07
C HIS A 132 2.49 -3.81 -21.44
N PHE A 133 1.42 -3.39 -22.14
CA PHE A 133 0.48 -2.39 -21.64
C PHE A 133 -0.32 -2.92 -20.44
N VAL A 134 -0.75 -4.18 -20.48
CA VAL A 134 -1.45 -4.83 -19.36
C VAL A 134 -0.55 -4.91 -18.13
N ASN A 135 0.68 -5.41 -18.26
CA ASN A 135 1.62 -5.51 -17.15
C ASN A 135 1.90 -4.13 -16.55
N HIS A 136 2.12 -3.13 -17.41
CA HIS A 136 2.38 -1.76 -17.00
C HIS A 136 1.20 -1.12 -16.25
N PHE A 137 -0.02 -1.31 -16.74
CA PHE A 137 -1.24 -0.83 -16.09
C PHE A 137 -1.38 -1.42 -14.68
N TRP A 138 -1.27 -2.74 -14.55
CA TRP A 138 -1.43 -3.41 -13.26
C TRP A 138 -0.26 -3.13 -12.31
N PHE A 139 0.97 -3.03 -12.82
CA PHE A 139 2.11 -2.54 -12.05
C PHE A 139 1.81 -1.18 -11.42
N TYR A 140 1.39 -0.19 -12.23
CA TYR A 140 1.08 1.14 -11.73
C TYR A 140 -0.07 1.13 -10.73
N HIS A 141 -1.14 0.38 -11.01
CA HIS A 141 -2.28 0.24 -10.11
C HIS A 141 -1.85 -0.27 -8.73
N TYR A 142 -1.07 -1.34 -8.68
CA TYR A 142 -0.60 -1.90 -7.41
C TYR A 142 0.48 -1.03 -6.76
N ALA A 143 1.28 -0.30 -7.53
CA ALA A 143 2.28 0.63 -7.00
C ALA A 143 1.59 1.80 -6.28
N ASP A 144 0.58 2.39 -6.90
CA ASP A 144 -0.24 3.44 -6.29
C ASP A 144 -0.92 2.95 -5.01
N SER A 145 -1.51 1.76 -5.07
CA SER A 145 -2.10 1.10 -3.89
C SER A 145 -1.06 0.86 -2.79
N PHE A 146 0.15 0.41 -3.13
CA PHE A 146 1.22 0.17 -2.18
C PHE A 146 1.63 1.44 -1.46
N TYR A 147 1.97 2.51 -2.19
CA TYR A 147 2.41 3.78 -1.59
C TYR A 147 1.31 4.42 -0.74
N SER A 148 0.06 4.38 -1.22
CA SER A 148 -1.08 4.89 -0.48
C SER A 148 -1.32 4.14 0.83
N GLN A 149 -1.27 2.81 0.80
CA GLN A 149 -1.44 1.98 2.00
C GLN A 149 -0.26 2.12 2.96
N PHE A 150 0.97 2.21 2.45
CA PHE A 150 2.17 2.42 3.26
C PHE A 150 2.11 3.74 4.02
N GLN A 151 1.72 4.84 3.36
CA GLN A 151 1.48 6.11 4.03
C GLN A 151 0.40 5.98 5.12
N GLY A 152 -0.66 5.22 4.83
CA GLY A 152 -1.70 4.90 5.79
C GLY A 152 -1.21 4.13 7.03
N ILE A 153 -0.21 3.26 6.90
CA ILE A 153 0.43 2.58 8.05
C ILE A 153 1.14 3.61 8.94
N VAL A 154 1.94 4.51 8.34
CA VAL A 154 2.66 5.56 9.08
C VAL A 154 1.69 6.47 9.83
N ASP A 155 0.60 6.90 9.18
CA ASP A 155 -0.43 7.72 9.84
C ASP A 155 -1.12 6.97 10.98
N PHE A 156 -1.39 5.68 10.80
CA PHE A 156 -2.03 4.85 11.82
C PHE A 156 -1.10 4.60 13.01
N LEU A 157 0.21 4.48 12.79
CA LEU A 157 1.19 4.35 13.87
C LEU A 157 1.08 5.52 14.87
N TYR A 158 0.95 6.76 14.38
CA TYR A 158 0.76 7.93 15.25
C TYR A 158 -0.57 7.89 16.01
N HIS A 159 -1.61 7.26 15.45
CA HIS A 159 -2.85 7.02 16.16
C HIS A 159 -2.68 5.99 17.29
N VAL A 160 -1.93 4.91 17.04
CA VAL A 160 -1.57 3.93 18.08
C VAL A 160 -0.79 4.59 19.22
N ILE A 161 0.23 5.40 18.89
CA ILE A 161 1.04 6.14 19.87
C ILE A 161 0.15 7.06 20.71
N LYS A 162 -0.77 7.80 20.07
CA LYS A 162 -1.72 8.67 20.77
C LYS A 162 -2.50 7.91 21.85
N VAL A 163 -3.06 6.74 21.53
CA VAL A 163 -3.87 5.95 22.48
C VAL A 163 -2.98 5.31 23.55
N LYS A 164 -1.79 4.83 23.17
CA LYS A 164 -0.84 4.19 24.10
C LYS A 164 -0.41 5.12 25.22
N TYR A 165 -0.08 6.37 24.88
CA TYR A 165 0.37 7.39 25.83
C TYR A 165 -0.75 8.33 26.29
N ASP A 166 -2.01 8.02 25.96
CA ASP A 166 -3.20 8.77 26.39
C ASP A 166 -3.10 10.28 26.09
N PHE A 167 -2.61 10.60 24.89
CA PHE A 167 -2.49 11.98 24.46
C PHE A 167 -3.87 12.54 24.10
N ASP A 168 -4.31 13.55 24.85
CA ASP A 168 -5.51 14.34 24.56
C ASP A 168 -5.28 15.26 23.34
N VAL A 169 -5.36 14.65 22.15
CA VAL A 169 -5.15 15.31 20.86
C VAL A 169 -6.27 14.90 19.91
N LYS A 170 -6.95 15.86 19.30
CA LYS A 170 -7.98 15.56 18.29
C LYS A 170 -7.36 15.04 17.00
N LYS A 171 -8.05 14.13 16.31
CA LYS A 171 -7.62 13.56 15.03
C LYS A 171 -7.77 14.60 13.91
N ASN A 172 -6.72 15.41 13.71
CA ASN A 172 -6.72 16.55 12.79
C ASN A 172 -5.53 16.48 11.83
N ILE A 173 -5.54 17.31 10.78
CA ILE A 173 -4.34 17.55 9.96
C ILE A 173 -3.20 18.01 10.87
N GLY A 174 -2.02 17.41 10.70
CA GLY A 174 -0.85 17.70 11.53
C GLY A 174 -0.77 16.89 12.83
N LEU A 175 -1.62 15.87 13.03
CA LEU A 175 -1.58 14.96 14.18
C LEU A 175 -0.15 14.50 14.48
N GLN A 176 0.58 14.04 13.47
CA GLN A 176 1.93 13.51 13.66
C GLN A 176 2.87 14.52 14.33
N ARG A 177 2.78 15.81 13.98
CA ARG A 177 3.63 16.87 14.57
C ARG A 177 3.31 17.09 16.04
N VAL A 178 2.01 17.10 16.38
CA VAL A 178 1.56 17.28 17.77
C VAL A 178 1.96 16.08 18.63
N ILE A 179 1.81 14.86 18.10
CA ILE A 179 2.22 13.64 18.79
C ILE A 179 3.74 13.62 18.97
N SER A 180 4.54 13.98 17.96
CA SER A 180 6.00 14.07 18.08
C SER A 180 6.44 14.99 19.21
N PHE A 181 5.86 16.19 19.32
CA PHE A 181 6.18 17.11 20.43
C PHE A 181 5.83 16.54 21.81
N LYS A 182 4.66 15.89 21.94
CA LYS A 182 4.26 15.26 23.21
C LYS A 182 5.12 14.03 23.52
N LEU A 183 5.52 13.28 22.50
CA LEU A 183 6.32 12.08 22.64
C LEU A 183 7.76 12.40 23.06
N GLU A 184 8.32 13.53 22.64
CA GLU A 184 9.63 14.00 23.10
C GLU A 184 9.68 14.20 24.62
N GLU A 185 8.57 14.60 25.24
CA GLU A 185 8.48 14.80 26.69
C GLU A 185 8.32 13.48 27.47
N VAL A 186 7.70 12.46 26.86
CA VAL A 186 7.29 11.22 27.55
C VAL A 186 8.20 10.03 27.22
N GLU A 187 8.63 9.91 25.97
CA GLU A 187 9.45 8.81 25.46
C GLU A 187 10.42 9.34 24.37
N PRO A 188 11.48 10.08 24.77
CA PRO A 188 12.39 10.74 23.84
C PRO A 188 13.16 9.76 22.94
N GLU A 189 13.44 8.54 23.41
CA GLU A 189 14.13 7.52 22.61
C GLU A 189 13.24 7.03 21.44
N LEU A 190 11.94 6.83 21.68
CA LEU A 190 11.01 6.47 20.61
C LEU A 190 10.86 7.59 19.58
N GLU A 191 10.73 8.85 20.04
CA GLU A 191 10.67 9.99 19.13
C GLU A 191 11.96 10.12 18.30
N LYS A 192 13.13 9.90 18.91
CA LYS A 192 14.42 9.89 18.18
C LYS A 192 14.44 8.84 17.08
N VAL A 193 13.98 7.62 17.36
CA VAL A 193 13.85 6.55 16.34
C VAL A 193 12.94 6.99 15.20
N LEU A 194 11.79 7.60 15.50
CA LEU A 194 10.85 8.09 14.48
C LEU A 194 11.45 9.24 13.65
N GLN A 195 12.20 10.14 14.27
CA GLN A 195 12.90 11.23 13.57
C GLN A 195 14.01 10.72 12.67
N ASP A 196 14.80 9.75 13.13
CA ASP A 196 15.86 9.16 12.32
C ASP A 196 15.28 8.43 11.12
N TYR A 197 14.14 7.75 11.29
CA TYR A 197 13.39 7.17 10.18
C TYR A 197 12.92 8.23 9.19
N ARG A 198 12.35 9.35 9.66
CA ARG A 198 11.93 10.46 8.77
C ARG A 198 13.09 11.09 8.01
N LYS A 199 14.22 11.36 8.67
CA LYS A 199 15.39 11.99 8.03
C LYS A 199 16.04 11.09 6.97
N LYS A 200 16.02 9.78 7.17
CA LYS A 200 16.55 8.81 6.20
C LYS A 200 15.64 8.64 4.98
N ASN A 201 14.34 8.88 5.12
CA ASN A 201 13.33 8.60 4.10
C ASN A 201 12.62 9.86 3.56
N SER A 202 13.04 11.06 3.98
CA SER A 202 12.69 12.32 3.33
C SER A 202 13.46 12.42 2.01
N LEU A 203 12.78 12.14 0.90
CA LEU A 203 13.21 12.51 -0.45
C LEU A 203 13.31 14.03 -0.59
#